data_AF-A0A094H247-F1
#
_entry.id   AF-A0A094H247-F1
#
_cell.length_a   1.000
_cell.length_b   1.000
_cell.length_c   1.000
_cell.angle_alpha   90.00
_cell.angle_beta   90.00
_cell.angle_gamma   90.00
#
_symmetry.space_group_name_H-M   'P 1'
#
loop_
_entity.id
_entity.type
_entity.pdbx_description
1 polymer ?
#
loop_
_entity_poly.entity_id
_entity_poly.type
_entity_poly.pdbx_seq_one_letter_code
_entity_poly.pdbx_strand_id
1 'polypeptide(L)'
;PPPPPPRKPEPYPGAIPVLEKLPLPKSKLTGQRRVPILVSANSIPFLRIKKPQNPFLTRVLNDKIKLRQKRNDTLDKLGALLELGGMEQDWDNALGMAEGQHWSTATHQEKRVVENTMDVAVRANTVVAQKMLDIVDEEQRLADIEKREWLREKRKRYRQRKRERDEELQGELPKF
;
A
#
# COMPACT_ATOMS: atom_id res chain seq x y z
N PRO A 1 -5.28 -23.82 32.99
CA PRO A 1 -4.55 -22.60 32.58
C PRO A 1 -5.10 -22.11 31.23
N PRO A 2 -5.28 -20.80 31.01
CA PRO A 2 -5.68 -20.31 29.69
C PRO A 2 -4.58 -20.61 28.65
N PRO A 3 -4.95 -20.86 27.38
CA PRO A 3 -3.97 -21.08 26.33
C PRO A 3 -3.09 -19.84 26.16
N PRO A 4 -1.81 -20.01 25.82
CA PRO A 4 -0.93 -18.88 25.56
C PRO A 4 -1.48 -18.02 24.42
N PRO A 5 -1.29 -16.69 24.46
CA PRO A 5 -1.76 -15.81 23.42
C PRO A 5 -1.15 -16.19 22.06
N PRO A 6 -1.89 -16.00 20.95
CA PRO A 6 -1.39 -16.32 19.63
C PRO A 6 -0.14 -15.51 19.32
N ARG A 7 0.88 -16.17 18.75
CA ARG A 7 2.13 -15.50 18.34
C ARG A 7 1.83 -14.43 17.30
N LYS A 8 2.47 -13.28 17.42
CA LYS A 8 2.36 -12.22 16.43
C LYS A 8 3.04 -12.69 15.14
N PRO A 9 2.48 -12.41 13.95
CA PRO A 9 3.14 -12.73 12.70
C PRO A 9 4.44 -11.92 12.60
N GLU A 10 5.51 -12.63 12.25
CA GLU A 10 6.86 -12.12 12.05
C GLU A 10 7.24 -12.22 10.58
N PRO A 11 8.18 -11.38 10.11
CA PRO A 11 8.71 -11.52 8.77
C PRO A 11 9.48 -12.84 8.68
N TYR A 12 9.41 -13.50 7.52
CA TYR A 12 10.20 -14.70 7.30
C TYR A 12 11.70 -14.33 7.29
N PRO A 13 12.56 -15.06 8.02
CA PRO A 13 13.99 -14.76 8.07
C PRO A 13 14.61 -14.75 6.65
N GLY A 14 15.38 -13.70 6.32
CA GLY A 14 16.01 -13.54 5.01
C GLY A 14 15.05 -13.18 3.86
N ALA A 15 13.80 -12.80 4.15
CA ALA A 15 12.87 -12.36 3.10
C ALA A 15 13.29 -11.01 2.49
N ILE A 16 13.50 -11.00 1.17
CA ILE A 16 13.75 -9.79 0.40
C ILE A 16 12.46 -8.94 0.32
N PRO A 17 12.53 -7.62 0.51
CA PRO A 17 11.39 -6.71 0.33
C PRO A 17 10.69 -6.89 -1.01
N VAL A 18 9.36 -6.88 -1.00
CA VAL A 18 8.54 -7.07 -2.20
C VAL A 18 8.85 -6.04 -3.29
N LEU A 19 9.14 -4.79 -2.90
CA LEU A 19 9.43 -3.70 -3.82
C LEU A 19 10.74 -3.90 -4.59
N GLU A 20 11.69 -4.65 -4.03
CA GLU A 20 12.97 -4.96 -4.67
C GLU A 20 12.86 -6.22 -5.55
N LYS A 21 11.92 -7.09 -5.22
CA LYS A 21 11.73 -8.38 -5.90
C LYS A 21 10.91 -8.27 -7.19
N LEU A 22 10.01 -7.30 -7.28
CA LEU A 22 9.13 -7.11 -8.44
C LEU A 22 9.78 -6.19 -9.49
N PRO A 23 9.52 -6.39 -10.80
CA PRO A 23 8.64 -7.41 -11.39
C PRO A 23 9.28 -8.81 -11.52
N LEU A 24 8.46 -9.87 -11.50
CA LEU A 24 8.96 -11.25 -11.63
C LEU A 24 9.13 -11.69 -13.10
N PRO A 25 10.18 -12.47 -13.44
CA PRO A 25 10.32 -13.05 -14.78
C PRO A 25 9.29 -14.16 -15.01
N LYS A 26 8.86 -14.35 -16.26
CA LYS A 26 7.84 -15.34 -16.66
C LYS A 26 8.16 -16.77 -16.22
N SER A 27 9.45 -17.14 -16.19
CA SER A 27 9.91 -18.46 -15.72
C SER A 27 9.62 -18.75 -14.24
N LYS A 28 9.48 -17.71 -13.42
CA LYS A 28 9.16 -17.83 -11.99
C LYS A 28 7.67 -17.70 -11.69
N LEU A 29 6.83 -17.48 -12.71
CA LEU A 29 5.38 -17.35 -12.54
C LEU A 29 4.69 -18.70 -12.62
N THR A 30 3.75 -18.94 -11.70
CA THR A 30 2.83 -20.08 -11.77
C THR A 30 1.55 -19.63 -12.47
N GLY A 31 1.48 -19.81 -13.79
CA GLY A 31 0.31 -19.46 -14.60
C GLY A 31 0.36 -18.05 -15.19
N GLN A 32 -0.81 -17.40 -15.30
CA GLN A 32 -0.92 -16.04 -15.84
C GLN A 32 -0.40 -15.01 -14.84
N ARG A 33 0.32 -14.00 -15.33
CA ARG A 33 0.76 -12.86 -14.52
C ARG A 33 -0.43 -12.14 -13.89
N ARG A 34 -0.35 -11.90 -12.58
CA ARG A 34 -1.35 -11.16 -11.82
C ARG A 34 -0.77 -9.82 -11.41
N VAL A 35 -1.36 -8.75 -11.93
CA VAL A 35 -0.97 -7.38 -11.62
C VAL A 35 -1.39 -7.04 -10.18
N PRO A 36 -0.46 -6.61 -9.30
CA PRO A 36 -0.78 -6.13 -7.97
C PRO A 36 -1.65 -4.88 -8.02
N ILE A 37 -2.47 -4.66 -6.98
CA ILE A 37 -3.29 -3.45 -6.87
C ILE A 37 -2.65 -2.53 -5.85
N LEU A 38 -2.35 -1.28 -6.24
CA LEU A 38 -1.95 -0.23 -5.31
C LEU A 38 -3.16 0.19 -4.47
N VAL A 39 -3.03 0.10 -3.15
CA VAL A 39 -4.07 0.47 -2.19
C VAL A 39 -3.47 1.42 -1.15
N SER A 40 -4.25 2.41 -0.71
CA SER A 40 -3.90 3.28 0.41
C SER A 40 -4.76 2.94 1.61
N ALA A 41 -4.15 2.72 2.78
CA ALA A 41 -4.83 2.60 4.06
C ALA A 41 -4.37 3.74 4.97
N ASN A 42 -5.23 4.73 5.21
CA ASN A 42 -4.92 5.92 6.01
C ASN A 42 -3.58 6.58 5.59
N SER A 43 -3.47 6.92 4.29
CA SER A 43 -2.26 7.47 3.63
C SER A 43 -0.98 6.62 3.74
N ILE A 44 -1.12 5.32 4.03
CA ILE A 44 -0.04 4.35 3.94
C ILE A 44 -0.25 3.53 2.66
N PRO A 45 0.58 3.71 1.63
CA PRO A 45 0.48 2.94 0.39
C PRO A 45 1.03 1.53 0.58
N PHE A 46 0.37 0.54 -0.02
CA PHE A 46 0.88 -0.82 -0.10
C PHE A 46 0.36 -1.54 -1.35
N LEU A 47 1.12 -2.53 -1.82
CA LEU A 47 0.71 -3.40 -2.91
C LEU A 47 -0.07 -4.60 -2.38
N ARG A 48 -1.28 -4.79 -2.89
CA ARG A 48 -2.12 -5.96 -2.60
C ARG A 48 -1.98 -6.98 -3.73
N ILE A 49 -1.20 -8.03 -3.47
CA ILE A 49 -0.92 -9.11 -4.44
C ILE A 49 -2.08 -10.11 -4.53
N LYS A 50 -2.55 -10.63 -3.38
CA LYS A 50 -3.63 -11.62 -3.30
C LYS A 50 -4.58 -11.36 -2.14
N LYS A 51 -5.76 -11.98 -2.18
CA LYS A 51 -6.70 -12.09 -1.05
C LYS A 51 -6.66 -13.53 -0.51
N PRO A 52 -6.74 -13.77 0.81
CA PRO A 52 -6.69 -12.77 1.90
C PRO A 52 -5.30 -12.11 2.02
N GLN A 53 -5.24 -10.94 2.66
CA GLN A 53 -3.98 -10.20 2.87
C GLN A 53 -3.04 -11.00 3.80
N ASN A 54 -1.73 -10.81 3.64
CA ASN A 54 -0.75 -11.40 4.56
C ASN A 54 -0.97 -10.83 5.98
N PRO A 55 -1.18 -11.67 7.02
CA PRO A 55 -1.35 -11.22 8.41
C PRO A 55 -0.21 -10.34 8.94
N PHE A 56 1.03 -10.58 8.49
CA PHE A 56 2.17 -9.73 8.84
C PHE A 56 1.99 -8.30 8.32
N LEU A 57 1.59 -8.16 7.06
CA LEU A 57 1.35 -6.85 6.45
C LEU A 57 0.18 -6.13 7.15
N THR A 58 -0.91 -6.85 7.42
CA THR A 58 -2.05 -6.28 8.16
C THR A 58 -1.64 -5.79 9.55
N ARG A 59 -0.80 -6.53 10.29
CA ARG A 59 -0.28 -6.08 11.58
C ARG A 59 0.52 -4.79 11.46
N VAL A 60 1.49 -4.74 10.54
CA VAL A 60 2.35 -3.55 10.34
C VAL A 60 1.51 -2.34 9.94
N LEU A 61 0.51 -2.52 9.06
CA LEU A 61 -0.42 -1.45 8.69
C LEU A 61 -1.20 -0.95 9.90
N ASN A 62 -1.75 -1.85 10.71
CA ASN A 62 -2.48 -1.48 11.93
C ASN A 62 -1.59 -0.73 12.93
N ASP A 63 -0.34 -1.17 13.12
CA ASP A 63 0.62 -0.51 14.01
C ASP A 63 0.89 0.93 13.51
N LYS A 64 1.11 1.12 12.21
CA LYS A 64 1.29 2.45 11.60
C LYS A 64 0.04 3.33 11.68
N ILE A 65 -1.14 2.76 11.45
CA ILE A 65 -2.44 3.46 11.56
C ILE A 65 -2.64 3.96 12.99
N LYS A 66 -2.38 3.11 14.00
CA LYS A 66 -2.47 3.49 15.41
C LYS A 66 -1.49 4.59 15.78
N LEU A 67 -0.25 4.52 15.29
CA LEU A 67 0.74 5.58 15.52
C LEU A 67 0.30 6.90 14.91
N ARG A 68 -0.28 6.89 13.70
CA ARG A 68 -0.81 8.11 13.08
C ARG A 68 -2.00 8.65 13.87
N GLN A 69 -2.92 7.79 14.29
CA GLN A 69 -4.06 8.22 15.11
C GLN A 69 -3.59 8.91 16.39
N LYS A 70 -2.62 8.32 17.11
CA LYS A 70 -2.04 8.95 18.30
C LYS A 70 -1.47 10.35 18.03
N ARG A 71 -0.85 10.58 16.86
CA ARG A 71 -0.34 11.89 16.48
C ARG A 71 -1.46 12.88 16.21
N ASN A 72 -2.51 12.47 15.51
CA ASN A 72 -3.71 13.28 15.32
C ASN A 72 -4.33 13.66 16.67
N ASP A 73 -4.53 12.67 17.56
CA ASP A 73 -5.08 12.91 18.90
C ASP A 73 -4.18 13.87 19.71
N THR A 74 -2.87 13.87 19.46
CA THR A 74 -1.93 14.80 20.10
C THR A 74 -2.07 16.21 19.51
N LEU A 75 -2.21 16.34 18.20
CA LEU A 75 -2.45 17.62 17.54
C LEU A 75 -3.75 18.27 18.01
N ASP A 76 -4.82 17.47 18.15
CA ASP A 76 -6.10 17.95 18.65
C ASP A 76 -5.97 18.50 20.08
N LYS A 77 -5.26 17.77 20.96
CA LYS A 77 -4.98 18.23 22.34
C LYS A 77 -4.14 19.50 22.37
N LEU A 78 -3.09 19.59 21.56
CA LEU A 78 -2.24 20.76 21.47
C LEU A 78 -3.00 21.96 20.89
N GLY A 79 -3.96 21.73 19.98
CA GLY A 79 -4.87 22.75 19.48
C GLY A 79 -5.70 23.38 20.61
N ALA A 80 -6.32 22.56 21.46
CA ALA A 80 -7.08 23.05 22.61
C ALA A 80 -6.21 23.78 23.63
N LEU A 81 -4.99 23.29 23.89
CA LEU A 81 -4.04 23.96 24.80
C LEU A 81 -3.53 25.30 24.25
N LEU A 82 -3.39 25.43 22.93
CA LEU A 82 -3.04 26.70 22.30
C LEU A 82 -4.13 27.75 22.49
N GLU A 83 -5.39 27.36 22.32
CA GLU A 83 -6.54 28.23 22.55
C GLU A 83 -6.59 28.69 24.02
N LEU A 84 -6.46 27.76 24.96
CA LEU A 84 -6.42 28.07 26.39
C LEU A 84 -5.25 29.00 26.76
N GLY A 85 -4.05 28.74 26.22
CA GLY A 85 -2.89 29.61 26.43
C GLY A 85 -3.07 31.00 25.79
N GLY A 86 -3.87 31.12 24.73
CA GLY A 86 -4.31 32.40 24.17
C GLY A 86 -5.19 33.16 25.16
N MET A 87 -6.22 32.50 25.69
CA MET A 87 -7.13 33.09 26.67
C MET A 87 -6.41 33.54 27.95
N GLU A 88 -5.46 32.74 28.46
CA GLU A 88 -4.68 33.11 29.65
C GLU A 88 -3.81 34.34 29.40
N GLN A 89 -3.22 34.43 28.20
CA GLN A 89 -2.47 35.61 27.81
C GLN A 89 -3.33 36.87 27.75
N ASP A 90 -4.53 36.77 27.19
CA ASP A 90 -5.48 37.89 27.14
C ASP A 90 -5.88 38.34 28.55
N TRP A 91 -6.01 37.39 29.48
CA TRP A 91 -6.23 37.68 30.89
C TRP A 91 -5.06 38.41 31.54
N ASP A 92 -3.83 37.91 31.40
CA ASP A 92 -2.63 38.57 31.93
C ASP A 92 -2.43 39.96 31.34
N ASN A 93 -2.71 40.13 30.05
CA ASN A 93 -2.69 41.43 29.38
C ASN A 93 -3.69 42.40 30.02
N ALA A 94 -4.93 41.94 30.26
CA ALA A 94 -5.97 42.75 30.89
C ALA A 94 -5.63 43.13 32.34
N LEU A 95 -4.91 42.27 33.07
CA LEU A 95 -4.45 42.51 34.44
C LEU A 95 -3.15 43.33 34.51
N GLY A 96 -2.50 43.60 33.37
CA GLY A 96 -1.18 44.22 33.33
C GLY A 96 -0.06 43.34 33.90
N MET A 97 -0.30 42.03 33.98
CA MET A 97 0.62 41.00 34.48
C MET A 97 1.38 40.29 33.36
N ALA A 98 1.12 40.65 32.10
CA ALA A 98 1.73 40.02 30.95
C ALA A 98 3.28 40.08 31.00
N GLU A 99 3.89 38.91 31.06
CA GLU A 99 5.33 38.75 30.94
C GLU A 99 5.77 38.76 29.46
N GLY A 100 7.09 38.82 29.22
CA GLY A 100 7.65 38.82 27.86
C GLY A 100 7.47 37.51 27.09
N GLN A 101 7.06 36.42 27.75
CA GLN A 101 6.85 35.12 27.13
C GLN A 101 5.36 34.73 27.15
N HIS A 102 4.84 34.36 25.98
CA HIS A 102 3.44 34.00 25.85
C HIS A 102 3.18 32.57 26.33
N TRP A 103 2.10 32.36 27.11
CA TRP A 103 1.65 31.04 27.59
C TRP A 103 1.56 29.95 26.49
N SER A 104 1.20 30.33 25.26
CA SER A 104 1.01 29.41 24.14
C SER A 104 2.32 28.98 23.46
N THR A 105 3.45 29.63 23.76
CA THR A 105 4.72 29.49 23.02
C THR A 105 5.23 28.04 22.99
N ALA A 106 5.29 27.38 24.16
CA ALA A 106 5.79 26.02 24.25
C ALA A 106 4.87 25.03 23.50
N THR A 107 3.56 25.15 23.69
CA THR A 107 2.55 24.34 23.00
C THR A 107 2.63 24.52 21.47
N HIS A 108 2.91 25.74 21.01
CA HIS A 108 3.07 26.03 19.58
C HIS A 108 4.27 25.31 18.98
N GLN A 109 5.41 25.33 19.69
CA GLN A 109 6.63 24.64 19.27
C GLN A 109 6.39 23.12 19.18
N GLU A 110 5.77 22.53 20.19
CA GLU A 110 5.45 21.10 20.21
C GLU A 110 4.50 20.71 19.08
N LYS A 111 3.45 21.51 18.84
CA LYS A 111 2.51 21.29 17.73
C LYS A 111 3.26 21.25 16.39
N ARG A 112 4.13 22.24 16.16
CA ARG A 112 4.92 22.34 14.93
C ARG A 112 5.85 21.13 14.74
N VAL A 113 6.43 20.60 15.82
CA VAL A 113 7.25 19.38 15.75
C VAL A 113 6.41 18.20 15.30
N VAL A 114 5.22 18.00 15.89
CA VAL A 114 4.33 16.88 15.51
C VAL A 114 3.88 17.01 14.05
N GLU A 115 3.47 18.20 13.61
CA GLU A 115 3.08 18.46 12.21
C GLU A 115 4.24 18.14 11.24
N ASN A 116 5.44 18.65 11.52
CA ASN A 116 6.63 18.37 10.71
C ASN A 116 6.92 16.87 10.61
N THR A 117 6.80 16.13 11.72
CA THR A 117 7.02 14.67 11.70
C THR A 117 5.98 13.95 10.83
N MET A 118 4.74 14.43 10.82
CA MET A 118 3.70 13.89 9.96
C MET A 118 3.96 14.20 8.48
N ASP A 119 4.38 15.42 8.15
CA ASP A 119 4.70 15.82 6.78
C ASP A 119 5.90 15.05 6.20
N VAL A 120 6.92 14.80 7.01
CA VAL A 120 8.05 13.95 6.63
C VAL A 120 7.55 12.52 6.33
N ALA A 121 6.66 11.98 7.17
CA ALA A 121 6.09 10.65 6.94
C ALA A 121 5.23 10.58 5.67
N VAL A 122 4.45 11.62 5.38
CA VAL A 122 3.65 11.72 4.14
C VAL A 122 4.57 11.76 2.93
N ARG A 123 5.61 12.60 2.94
CA ARG A 123 6.60 12.67 1.85
C ARG A 123 7.34 11.35 1.62
N ALA A 124 7.71 10.64 2.69
CA ALA A 124 8.30 9.32 2.55
C ALA A 124 7.32 8.31 1.91
N ASN A 125 6.04 8.37 2.30
CA ASN A 125 5.01 7.52 1.73
C ASN A 125 4.73 7.83 0.25
N THR A 126 4.76 9.10 -0.18
CA THR A 126 4.55 9.44 -1.61
C THR A 126 5.66 8.89 -2.49
N VAL A 127 6.91 8.96 -2.05
CA VAL A 127 8.06 8.35 -2.78
C VAL A 127 7.88 6.84 -2.91
N VAL A 128 7.44 6.16 -1.85
CA VAL A 128 7.17 4.72 -1.89
C VAL A 128 5.97 4.40 -2.79
N ALA A 129 4.91 5.22 -2.76
CA ALA A 129 3.75 5.05 -3.63
C ALA A 129 4.13 5.16 -5.12
N GLN A 130 5.00 6.10 -5.46
CA GLN A 130 5.47 6.25 -6.84
C GLN A 130 6.19 4.99 -7.32
N LYS A 131 7.14 4.47 -6.53
CA LYS A 131 7.83 3.21 -6.85
C LYS A 131 6.85 2.05 -7.02
N MET A 132 5.81 1.99 -6.19
CA MET A 132 4.77 0.97 -6.31
C MET A 132 3.95 1.12 -7.59
N LEU A 133 3.65 2.35 -8.01
CA LEU A 133 2.95 2.63 -9.25
C LEU A 133 3.78 2.18 -10.46
N ASP A 134 5.07 2.52 -10.48
CA ASP A 134 6.00 2.12 -11.54
C ASP A 134 6.04 0.58 -11.70
N ILE A 135 6.04 -0.16 -10.58
CA ILE A 135 5.96 -1.63 -10.57
C ILE A 135 4.63 -2.12 -11.14
N VAL A 136 3.51 -1.49 -10.79
CA VAL A 136 2.18 -1.88 -11.27
C VAL A 136 2.08 -1.66 -12.78
N ASP A 137 2.58 -0.54 -13.28
CA ASP A 137 2.58 -0.22 -14.70
C ASP A 137 3.44 -1.23 -15.50
N GLU A 138 4.61 -1.60 -14.98
CA GLU A 138 5.48 -2.57 -15.64
C GLU A 138 4.88 -3.99 -15.61
N GLU A 139 4.32 -4.42 -14.47
CA GLU A 139 3.59 -5.68 -14.37
C GLU A 139 2.37 -5.72 -15.32
N GLN A 140 1.68 -4.59 -15.49
CA GLN A 140 0.55 -4.46 -16.43
C GLN A 140 1.01 -4.60 -17.88
N ARG A 141 2.11 -3.94 -18.27
CA ARG A 141 2.70 -4.07 -19.62
C ARG A 141 3.07 -5.52 -19.93
N LEU A 142 3.76 -6.19 -19.01
CA LEU A 142 4.14 -7.60 -19.17
C LEU A 142 2.90 -8.50 -19.26
N ALA A 143 1.88 -8.24 -18.44
CA ALA A 143 0.63 -9.01 -18.47
C ALA A 143 -0.09 -8.87 -19.82
N ASP A 144 -0.08 -7.68 -20.42
CA ASP A 144 -0.70 -7.43 -21.72
C ASP A 144 0.06 -8.10 -22.88
N ILE A 145 1.39 -8.10 -22.84
CA ILE A 145 2.23 -8.83 -23.80
C ILE A 145 1.95 -10.34 -23.71
N GLU A 146 2.02 -10.90 -22.50
CA GLU A 146 1.77 -12.32 -22.25
C GLU A 146 0.35 -12.73 -22.65
N LYS A 147 -0.64 -11.88 -22.41
CA LYS A 147 -2.04 -12.09 -22.83
C LYS A 147 -2.18 -12.14 -24.35
N ARG A 148 -1.49 -11.26 -25.08
CA ARG A 148 -1.47 -11.28 -26.55
C ARG A 148 -0.84 -12.56 -27.09
N GLU A 149 0.29 -12.99 -26.54
CA GLU A 149 0.93 -14.26 -26.91
C GLU A 149 0.01 -15.46 -26.65
N TRP A 150 -0.60 -15.50 -25.47
CA TRP A 150 -1.53 -16.56 -25.10
C TRP A 150 -2.73 -16.64 -26.05
N LEU A 151 -3.31 -15.50 -26.44
CA LEU A 151 -4.40 -15.45 -27.42
C LEU A 151 -3.95 -15.93 -28.81
N ARG A 152 -2.73 -15.59 -29.24
CA ARG A 152 -2.16 -16.06 -30.52
C ARG A 152 -2.01 -17.58 -30.52
N GLU A 153 -1.42 -18.14 -29.47
CA GLU A 153 -1.25 -19.60 -29.34
C GLU A 153 -2.59 -20.33 -29.23
N LYS A 154 -3.56 -19.76 -28.49
CA LYS A 154 -4.92 -20.31 -28.42
C LYS A 154 -5.59 -20.34 -29.80
N ARG A 155 -5.46 -19.28 -30.60
CA ARG A 155 -5.99 -19.22 -31.98
C ARG A 155 -5.29 -20.21 -32.92
N LYS A 156 -3.97 -20.40 -32.79
CA LYS A 156 -3.23 -21.43 -33.57
C LYS A 156 -3.74 -22.84 -33.24
N ARG A 157 -3.81 -23.19 -31.95
CA ARG A 157 -4.33 -24.48 -31.48
C ARG A 157 -5.76 -24.73 -31.94
N TYR A 158 -6.61 -23.71 -31.90
CA TYR A 158 -7.98 -23.80 -32.42
C TYR A 158 -8.00 -24.10 -33.92
N ARG A 159 -7.20 -23.38 -34.73
CA ARG A 159 -7.09 -23.62 -36.18
C ARG A 159 -6.56 -25.01 -36.49
N GLN A 160 -5.57 -25.50 -35.74
CA GLN A 160 -5.02 -26.85 -35.92
C GLN A 160 -6.09 -27.92 -35.65
N ARG A 161 -6.78 -27.85 -34.50
CA ARG A 161 -7.88 -28.79 -34.18
C ARG A 161 -9.03 -28.75 -35.19
N LYS A 162 -9.30 -27.57 -35.77
CA LYS A 162 -10.31 -27.44 -36.82
C LYS A 162 -9.85 -28.16 -38.09
N ARG A 163 -8.59 -27.98 -38.51
CA ARG A 163 -8.02 -28.68 -39.67
C ARG A 163 -8.03 -30.20 -39.48
N GLU A 164 -7.57 -30.69 -38.34
CA GLU A 164 -7.58 -32.12 -37.99
C GLU A 164 -9.01 -32.70 -38.09
N ARG A 165 -10.02 -31.98 -37.57
CA ARG A 165 -11.44 -32.37 -37.68
C ARG A 165 -11.96 -32.36 -39.13
N ASP A 166 -11.63 -31.32 -39.89
CA ASP A 166 -12.07 -31.19 -41.29
C ASP A 166 -11.42 -32.29 -42.16
N GLU A 167 -10.18 -32.68 -41.86
CA GLU A 167 -9.46 -33.80 -42.48
C GLU A 167 -10.06 -35.17 -42.12
N GLU A 168 -10.42 -35.40 -40.85
CA GLU A 168 -11.15 -36.60 -40.39
C GLU A 168 -12.49 -36.77 -41.13
N LEU A 169 -13.27 -35.69 -41.25
CA LEU A 169 -14.55 -35.69 -41.97
C LEU A 169 -14.40 -35.93 -43.49
N GLN A 170 -13.30 -35.49 -44.11
CA GLN A 170 -13.01 -35.78 -45.51
C GLN A 170 -12.51 -37.21 -45.73
N GLY A 171 -11.85 -37.83 -44.75
CA GLY A 171 -11.42 -39.22 -44.79
C GLY A 171 -12.55 -40.24 -44.68
N GLU A 172 -13.68 -39.86 -44.08
CA GLU A 172 -14.86 -40.73 -43.89
C GLU A 172 -15.85 -40.73 -45.08
N LEU A 173 -15.70 -39.85 -46.07
CA LEU A 173 -16.58 -39.85 -47.24
C LEU A 173 -16.19 -40.99 -48.21
N PRO A 174 -17.12 -41.93 -48.53
CA PRO A 174 -16.85 -42.97 -49.51
C PRO A 174 -16.51 -42.34 -50.86
N LYS A 175 -15.31 -42.65 -51.36
CA LYS A 175 -14.96 -42.36 -52.75
C LYS A 175 -15.84 -43.25 -53.63
N PHE A 176 -16.87 -42.68 -54.24
CA PHE A 176 -17.66 -43.30 -55.31
C PHE A 176 -16.81 -43.52 -56.56
#